data_AF-A0A817ZGP6-F1
#
_entry.id   AF-A0A817ZGP6-F1
#
_cell.length_a   1.000
_cell.length_b   1.000
_cell.length_c   1.000
_cell.angle_alpha   90.00
_cell.angle_beta   90.00
_cell.angle_gamma   90.00
#
_symmetry.space_group_name_H-M   'P 1'
#
loop_
_entity.id
_entity.type
_entity.pdbx_description
1 polymer ?
#
loop_
_entity_poly.entity_id
_entity_poly.type
_entity_poly.pdbx_seq_one_letter_code
_entity_poly.pdbx_strand_id
1 'polypeptide(L)'
;MRKIMNKAKVMSWYQWTTVGGRVLTRIISFKGTVIQCVKQLQRKTPQYLWDVFVKRKQSGYFDHIKENADDTTVVCQVDYTESYTLQDQDQIQSAHWSKKQVSIFTAYIWMGGSGWDGYSFGFVSNLKKHDKFTVITYLEILIQEIIALMPDVDQIIFFRMVLPVSSRIVISFNI
;
A
#
# COMPACT_ATOMS: atom_id res chain seq x y z
N MET A 1 -8.82 -15.95 26.97
CA MET A 1 -7.44 -15.51 27.30
C MET A 1 -7.46 -14.27 28.20
N ARG A 2 -7.63 -14.43 29.53
CA ARG A 2 -7.46 -13.36 30.53
C ARG A 2 -6.25 -13.71 31.42
N LYS A 3 -5.04 -13.68 30.86
CA LYS A 3 -3.84 -13.60 31.70
C LYS A 3 -3.57 -12.13 32.00
N ILE A 4 -3.50 -11.86 33.29
CA ILE A 4 -3.49 -10.57 33.95
C ILE A 4 -2.28 -9.77 33.46
N MET A 5 -2.49 -8.79 32.56
CA MET A 5 -1.49 -7.75 32.38
C MET A 5 -1.39 -6.99 33.69
N ASN A 6 -0.21 -7.00 34.33
CA ASN A 6 0.02 -6.20 35.52
C ASN A 6 -0.14 -4.72 35.15
N LYS A 7 -1.26 -4.14 35.58
CA LYS A 7 -1.73 -2.80 35.21
C LYS A 7 -0.73 -1.70 35.61
N ALA A 8 0.09 -1.94 36.63
CA ALA A 8 1.09 -1.02 37.13
C ALA A 8 2.48 -1.21 36.48
N LYS A 9 2.67 -2.25 35.65
CA LYS A 9 3.95 -2.47 34.97
C LYS A 9 4.23 -1.28 34.03
N VAL A 10 5.37 -0.64 34.26
CA VAL A 10 5.86 0.43 33.38
C VAL A 10 6.46 -0.22 32.13
N MET A 11 6.11 0.34 30.98
CA MET A 11 6.60 -0.08 29.67
C MET A 11 6.93 1.14 28.81
N SER A 12 7.76 0.90 27.79
CA SER A 12 7.99 1.85 26.71
C SER A 12 7.35 1.34 25.42
N TRP A 13 6.78 2.24 24.63
CA TRP A 13 6.24 1.92 23.31
C TRP A 13 6.52 3.04 22.32
N TYR A 14 6.43 2.71 21.04
CA TYR A 14 6.79 3.60 19.95
C TYR A 14 5.59 3.88 19.05
N GLN A 15 5.47 5.13 18.61
CA GLN A 15 4.44 5.53 17.65
C GLN A 15 5.04 6.36 16.53
N TRP A 16 4.65 6.06 15.30
CA TRP A 16 4.87 6.97 14.19
C TRP A 16 3.93 8.18 14.30
N THR A 17 4.48 9.38 14.18
CA THR A 17 3.70 10.62 14.06
C THR A 17 4.11 11.38 12.82
N THR A 18 3.17 12.10 12.23
CA THR A 18 3.48 13.07 11.15
C THR A 18 3.87 14.39 11.79
N VAL A 19 5.04 14.92 11.41
CA VAL A 19 5.47 16.28 11.79
C VAL A 19 5.42 17.17 10.55
N GLY A 20 4.78 18.34 10.64
CA GLY A 20 4.82 19.35 9.57
C GLY A 20 3.99 19.07 8.31
N GLY A 21 2.97 18.21 8.37
CA GLY A 21 1.98 18.03 7.30
C GLY A 21 2.48 17.33 6.02
N ARG A 22 3.79 17.19 5.81
CA ARG A 22 4.39 16.44 4.68
C ARG A 22 5.38 15.42 5.20
N VAL A 23 4.91 14.18 5.34
CA VAL A 23 5.67 12.92 5.29
C VAL A 23 7.02 12.90 6.04
N LEU A 24 7.09 13.52 7.22
CA LEU A 24 8.15 13.22 8.17
C LEU A 24 7.52 12.39 9.29
N THR A 25 7.55 11.08 9.11
CA THR A 25 7.15 10.11 10.12
C THR A 25 8.30 9.95 11.11
N ARG A 26 8.16 10.56 12.30
CA ARG A 26 9.11 10.35 13.41
C ARG A 26 8.57 9.29 14.36
N ILE A 27 9.44 8.40 14.81
CA ILE A 27 9.14 7.50 15.92
C ILE A 27 9.24 8.31 17.22
N ILE A 28 8.11 8.45 17.92
CA ILE A 28 8.05 8.99 19.28
C ILE A 28 8.10 7.82 20.27
N SER A 29 9.00 7.92 21.25
CA SER A 29 9.07 7.01 22.39
C SER A 29 8.16 7.52 23.51
N PHE A 30 7.31 6.63 24.00
CA PHE A 30 6.47 6.86 25.17
C PHE A 30 6.94 5.93 26.29
N LYS A 31 6.82 6.40 27.54
CA LYS A 31 7.04 5.59 28.74
C LYS A 31 5.85 5.79 29.66
N GLY A 32 5.26 4.70 30.12
CA GLY A 32 4.06 4.77 30.94
C GLY A 32 3.57 3.40 31.39
N THR A 33 2.41 3.35 32.01
CA THR A 33 1.83 2.07 32.42
C THR A 33 1.20 1.33 31.26
N VAL A 34 1.01 0.02 31.40
CA VAL A 34 0.22 -0.79 30.48
C VAL A 34 -1.15 -0.15 30.18
N ILE A 35 -1.83 0.40 31.19
CA ILE A 35 -3.15 1.03 31.01
C ILE A 35 -3.06 2.22 30.04
N GLN A 36 -2.01 3.04 30.15
CA GLN A 36 -1.84 4.21 29.29
C GLN A 36 -1.58 3.78 27.83
N CYS A 37 -0.77 2.75 27.62
CA CYS A 37 -0.55 2.17 26.29
C CYS A 37 -1.87 1.64 25.69
N VAL A 38 -2.64 0.85 26.45
CA VAL A 38 -3.93 0.32 26.00
C VAL A 38 -4.93 1.44 25.66
N LYS A 39 -5.00 2.50 26.47
CA LYS A 39 -5.86 3.67 26.17
C LYS A 39 -5.45 4.36 24.86
N GLN A 40 -4.15 4.46 24.56
CA GLN A 40 -3.69 5.02 23.29
C GLN A 40 -4.07 4.14 22.09
N LEU A 41 -3.94 2.81 22.22
CA LEU A 41 -4.38 1.85 21.20
C LEU A 41 -5.89 1.95 20.96
N GLN A 42 -6.69 2.00 22.04
CA GLN A 42 -8.14 2.14 21.97
C GLN A 42 -8.56 3.41 21.24
N ARG A 43 -7.85 4.54 21.42
CA ARG A 43 -8.15 5.79 20.70
C ARG A 43 -7.92 5.69 19.18
N LYS A 44 -6.99 4.84 18.74
CA LYS A 44 -6.70 4.61 17.32
C LYS A 44 -7.51 3.48 16.70
N THR A 45 -8.11 2.63 17.53
CA THR A 45 -8.90 1.48 17.08
C THR A 45 -10.05 1.87 16.14
N PRO A 46 -10.83 2.95 16.37
CA PRO A 46 -11.90 3.33 15.43
C PRO A 46 -11.39 3.61 14.02
N GLN A 47 -10.32 4.41 13.89
CA GLN A 47 -9.72 4.72 12.59
C GLN A 47 -9.16 3.45 11.93
N TYR A 48 -8.48 2.60 12.70
CA TYR A 48 -7.98 1.32 12.20
C TYR A 48 -9.12 0.42 11.68
N LEU A 49 -10.21 0.30 12.45
CA LEU A 49 -11.37 -0.51 12.06
C LEU A 49 -12.03 0.04 10.80
N TRP A 50 -12.10 1.36 10.66
CA TRP A 50 -12.58 2.00 9.44
C TRP A 50 -11.70 1.66 8.24
N ASP A 51 -10.38 1.80 8.36
CA ASP A 51 -9.44 1.46 7.29
C ASP A 51 -9.54 -0.02 6.91
N VAL A 52 -9.69 -0.91 7.90
CA VAL A 52 -9.90 -2.36 7.67
C VAL A 52 -11.23 -2.62 6.96
N PHE A 53 -12.29 -1.93 7.35
CA PHE A 53 -13.60 -2.06 6.70
C PHE A 53 -13.52 -1.65 5.23
N VAL A 54 -12.97 -0.47 4.93
CA VAL A 54 -12.81 0.04 3.56
C VAL A 54 -11.95 -0.92 2.74
N LYS A 55 -10.82 -1.38 3.27
CA LYS A 55 -9.95 -2.35 2.59
C LYS A 55 -10.69 -3.65 2.27
N ARG A 56 -11.47 -4.18 3.21
CA ARG A 56 -12.25 -5.41 2.99
C ARG A 56 -13.33 -5.22 1.93
N LYS A 57 -14.00 -4.07 1.92
CA LYS A 57 -15.00 -3.74 0.89
C LYS A 57 -14.37 -3.60 -0.48
N GLN A 58 -13.23 -2.91 -0.59
CA GLN A 58 -12.50 -2.77 -1.85
C GLN A 58 -11.97 -4.12 -2.36
N SER A 59 -11.41 -4.94 -1.47
CA SER A 59 -10.95 -6.30 -1.82
C SER A 59 -12.10 -7.16 -2.32
N GLY A 60 -13.22 -7.21 -1.59
CA GLY A 60 -14.37 -8.02 -2.01
C GLY A 60 -15.00 -7.53 -3.33
N TYR A 61 -15.01 -6.21 -3.57
CA TYR A 61 -15.46 -5.67 -4.85
C TYR A 61 -14.48 -6.00 -5.98
N PHE A 62 -13.17 -5.93 -5.72
CA PHE A 62 -12.14 -6.35 -6.67
C PHE A 62 -12.31 -7.82 -7.04
N ASP A 63 -12.37 -8.72 -6.05
CA ASP A 63 -12.53 -10.16 -6.26
C ASP A 63 -13.81 -10.45 -7.07
N HIS A 64 -14.92 -9.78 -6.74
CA HIS A 64 -16.18 -9.90 -7.48
C HIS A 64 -16.04 -9.48 -8.95
N ILE A 65 -15.45 -8.32 -9.24
CA ILE A 65 -15.25 -7.85 -10.62
C ILE A 65 -14.31 -8.79 -11.38
N LYS A 66 -13.24 -9.24 -10.73
CA LYS A 66 -12.29 -10.20 -11.27
C LYS A 66 -13.01 -11.49 -11.72
N GLU A 67 -13.89 -12.04 -10.87
CA GLU A 67 -14.62 -13.30 -11.12
C GLU A 67 -15.74 -13.20 -12.16
N ASN A 68 -16.26 -12.00 -12.38
CA ASN A 68 -17.41 -11.76 -13.27
C ASN A 68 -17.03 -10.97 -14.53
N ALA A 69 -15.74 -10.70 -14.76
CA ALA A 69 -15.27 -10.04 -15.96
C ALA A 69 -15.48 -10.95 -17.18
N ASP A 70 -16.07 -10.39 -18.24
CA ASP A 70 -16.23 -11.07 -19.52
C ASP A 70 -14.96 -11.00 -20.37
N ASP A 71 -14.96 -11.71 -21.50
CA ASP A 71 -13.85 -11.85 -22.43
C ASP A 71 -13.40 -10.52 -23.07
N THR A 72 -14.20 -9.45 -22.91
CA THR A 72 -13.93 -8.10 -23.42
C THR A 72 -13.55 -7.12 -22.31
N THR A 73 -13.47 -7.59 -21.06
CA THR A 73 -13.17 -6.78 -19.89
C THR A 73 -11.78 -7.10 -19.35
N VAL A 74 -10.98 -6.04 -19.16
CA VAL A 74 -9.67 -6.12 -18.51
C VAL A 74 -9.74 -5.51 -17.12
N VAL A 75 -9.36 -6.30 -16.12
CA VAL A 75 -9.20 -5.82 -14.75
C VAL A 75 -7.73 -5.52 -14.53
N CYS A 76 -7.39 -4.29 -14.15
CA CYS A 76 -6.03 -3.86 -13.92
C CYS A 76 -5.83 -3.45 -12.46
N GLN A 77 -4.83 -4.03 -11.79
CA GLN A 77 -4.34 -3.57 -10.51
C GLN A 77 -3.04 -2.82 -10.71
N VAL A 78 -3.01 -1.56 -10.28
CA VAL A 78 -1.82 -0.70 -10.35
C VAL A 78 -1.31 -0.39 -8.94
N ASP A 79 0.01 -0.40 -8.80
CA ASP A 79 0.71 0.10 -7.62
C ASP A 79 1.86 1.01 -8.03
N TYR A 80 2.12 2.00 -7.20
CA TYR A 80 3.12 3.00 -7.44
C TYR A 80 4.12 3.02 -6.29
N THR A 81 5.30 2.46 -6.55
CA THR A 81 6.40 2.47 -5.57
C THR A 81 7.21 3.74 -5.75
N GLU A 82 7.07 4.63 -4.78
CA GLU A 82 7.52 6.02 -4.89
C GLU A 82 9.05 6.16 -4.96
N SER A 83 9.84 5.12 -4.65
CA SER A 83 11.30 5.22 -4.58
C SER A 83 12.00 3.85 -4.49
N TYR A 84 12.34 3.25 -5.63
CA TYR A 84 13.21 2.07 -5.68
C TYR A 84 14.67 2.50 -5.85
N THR A 85 15.58 1.92 -5.07
CA THR A 85 17.02 2.17 -5.21
C THR A 85 17.65 0.96 -5.86
N LEU A 86 18.22 1.12 -7.06
CA LEU A 86 18.79 0.05 -7.89
C LEU A 86 20.08 -0.60 -7.34
N GLN A 87 20.52 -0.25 -6.12
CA GLN A 87 21.83 -0.66 -5.63
C GLN A 87 21.81 -1.95 -4.81
N ASP A 88 20.75 -2.23 -4.04
CA ASP A 88 20.65 -3.50 -3.31
C ASP A 88 19.19 -4.00 -3.36
N GLN A 89 19.00 -5.29 -3.67
CA GLN A 89 17.67 -5.90 -3.79
C GLN A 89 16.91 -6.01 -2.45
N ASP A 90 17.64 -5.96 -1.31
CA ASP A 90 17.12 -6.08 0.06
C ASP A 90 17.48 -4.85 0.93
N GLN A 91 17.26 -3.62 0.44
CA GLN A 91 17.56 -2.45 1.26
C GLN A 91 16.62 -2.30 2.45
N ILE A 92 17.23 -2.23 3.64
CA ILE A 92 16.57 -1.73 4.84
C ILE A 92 16.09 -0.29 4.62
N GLN A 93 14.90 0.04 5.15
CA GLN A 93 14.23 1.33 4.95
C GLN A 93 15.09 2.56 5.32
N SER A 94 16.12 2.38 6.16
CA SER A 94 17.08 3.42 6.54
C SER A 94 18.09 3.80 5.45
N ALA A 95 18.36 2.93 4.46
CA ALA A 95 19.26 3.22 3.34
C ALA A 95 18.61 4.11 2.25
N HIS A 96 17.33 4.41 2.42
CA HIS A 96 16.46 5.06 1.43
C HIS A 96 16.84 6.52 1.09
N TRP A 97 17.50 7.25 1.98
CA TRP A 97 17.60 8.72 1.86
C TRP A 97 18.83 9.24 1.10
N SER A 98 19.81 8.40 0.74
CA SER A 98 21.11 8.86 0.21
C SER A 98 21.50 8.38 -1.19
N LYS A 99 20.63 7.63 -1.90
CA LYS A 99 21.00 6.93 -3.13
C LYS A 99 20.21 7.40 -4.37
N LYS A 100 20.72 7.09 -5.57
CA LYS A 100 20.00 7.34 -6.84
C LYS A 100 18.75 6.46 -6.89
N GLN A 101 17.60 7.09 -6.69
CA GLN A 101 16.29 6.44 -6.76
C GLN A 101 15.71 6.53 -8.17
N VAL A 102 15.03 5.48 -8.57
CA VAL A 102 14.13 5.42 -9.72
C VAL A 102 12.70 5.21 -9.22
N SER A 103 11.74 5.61 -10.03
CA SER A 103 10.33 5.38 -9.77
C SER A 103 9.89 4.15 -10.56
N ILE A 104 9.18 3.24 -9.90
CA ILE A 104 8.64 2.04 -10.53
C ILE A 104 7.12 2.06 -10.37
N PHE A 105 6.46 2.13 -11.52
CA PHE A 105 5.03 1.89 -11.63
C PHE A 105 4.82 0.44 -12.04
N THR A 106 4.09 -0.32 -11.23
CA THR A 106 3.79 -1.73 -11.51
C THR A 106 2.32 -1.88 -11.80
N ALA A 107 1.98 -2.66 -12.82
CA ALA A 107 0.62 -3.02 -13.13
C ALA A 107 0.51 -4.53 -13.34
N TYR A 108 -0.60 -5.11 -12.90
CA TYR A 108 -0.97 -6.47 -13.23
C TYR A 108 -2.36 -6.44 -13.87
N ILE A 109 -2.53 -7.12 -15.00
CA ILE A 109 -3.82 -7.23 -15.67
C ILE A 109 -4.34 -8.66 -15.64
N TRP A 110 -5.65 -8.80 -15.51
CA TRP A 110 -6.38 -10.05 -15.73
C TRP A 110 -7.36 -9.82 -16.88
N MET A 111 -7.38 -10.77 -17.81
CA MET A 111 -8.31 -10.79 -18.93
C MET A 111 -9.44 -11.76 -18.56
N GLY A 112 -10.71 -11.34 -18.70
CA GLY A 112 -11.83 -12.23 -18.52
C GLY A 112 -11.85 -13.34 -19.58
N GLY A 113 -12.55 -14.44 -19.31
CA GLY A 113 -12.70 -15.56 -20.26
C GLY A 113 -11.51 -16.51 -20.39
N SER A 114 -10.28 -16.01 -20.43
CA SER A 114 -9.08 -16.78 -20.78
C SER A 114 -8.39 -17.43 -19.57
N GLY A 115 -9.14 -18.16 -18.74
CA GLY A 115 -8.55 -19.04 -17.71
C GLY A 115 -7.69 -18.35 -16.64
N TRP A 116 -7.81 -17.02 -16.47
CA TRP A 116 -7.06 -16.18 -15.52
C TRP A 116 -5.58 -15.94 -15.85
N ASP A 117 -5.14 -16.16 -17.08
CA ASP A 117 -3.82 -15.74 -17.49
C ASP A 117 -3.73 -14.20 -17.41
N GLY A 118 -2.69 -13.73 -16.73
CA GLY A 118 -2.50 -12.31 -16.48
C GLY A 118 -1.10 -11.85 -16.84
N TYR A 119 -0.99 -10.57 -17.19
CA TYR A 119 0.29 -9.97 -17.58
C TYR A 119 0.76 -8.99 -16.53
N SER A 120 2.06 -9.03 -16.28
CA SER A 120 2.74 -8.10 -15.38
C SER A 120 3.49 -7.05 -16.19
N PHE A 121 3.30 -5.79 -15.84
CA PHE A 121 3.99 -4.64 -16.40
C PHE A 121 4.78 -3.91 -15.31
N GLY A 122 5.98 -3.45 -15.68
CA GLY A 122 6.82 -2.61 -14.84
C GLY A 122 7.38 -1.45 -15.66
N PHE A 123 6.97 -0.24 -15.34
CA PHE A 123 7.49 0.98 -15.96
C PHE A 123 8.51 1.61 -15.03
N VAL A 124 9.74 1.75 -15.52
CA VAL A 124 10.85 2.34 -14.78
C VAL A 124 11.12 3.73 -15.32
N SER A 125 11.23 4.72 -14.43
CA SER A 125 11.59 6.08 -14.81
C SER A 125 12.59 6.71 -13.86
N ASN A 126 13.38 7.64 -14.40
CA ASN A 126 14.29 8.50 -13.66
C ASN A 126 13.60 9.77 -13.11
N LEU A 127 12.32 9.98 -13.42
CA LEU A 127 11.53 11.10 -12.91
C LEU A 127 11.18 10.88 -11.45
N LYS A 128 11.77 11.71 -10.57
CA LYS A 128 11.48 11.70 -9.12
C LYS A 128 10.21 12.46 -8.73
N LYS A 129 9.58 13.15 -9.69
CA LYS A 129 8.38 13.94 -9.43
C LYS A 129 7.16 13.05 -9.59
N HIS A 130 6.49 12.81 -8.47
CA HIS A 130 5.27 12.02 -8.38
C HIS A 130 4.04 12.89 -8.64
N ASP A 131 4.03 13.52 -9.81
CA ASP A 131 2.89 14.31 -10.23
C ASP A 131 1.83 13.48 -10.94
N LYS A 132 0.62 14.01 -10.99
CA LYS A 132 -0.51 13.39 -11.71
C LYS A 132 -0.20 13.14 -13.18
N PHE A 133 0.69 13.93 -13.79
CA PHE A 133 1.05 13.80 -15.20
C PHE A 133 1.87 12.54 -15.44
N THR A 134 2.85 12.26 -14.59
CA THR A 134 3.67 11.05 -14.66
C THR A 134 2.82 9.80 -14.54
N VAL A 135 1.84 9.78 -13.62
CA VAL A 135 0.89 8.67 -13.48
C VAL A 135 0.01 8.51 -14.72
N ILE A 136 -0.50 9.62 -15.28
CA ILE A 136 -1.30 9.60 -16.50
C ILE A 136 -0.49 9.01 -17.66
N THR A 137 0.77 9.42 -17.84
CA THR A 137 1.63 8.87 -18.89
C THR A 137 1.82 7.36 -18.77
N TYR A 138 2.03 6.83 -17.57
CA TYR A 138 2.10 5.36 -17.39
C TYR A 138 0.80 4.67 -17.74
N LEU A 139 -0.33 5.25 -17.35
CA LEU A 139 -1.65 4.68 -17.66
C LEU A 139 -1.93 4.72 -19.18
N GLU A 140 -1.55 5.79 -19.87
CA GLU A 140 -1.70 5.91 -21.33
C GLU A 140 -0.89 4.82 -22.06
N ILE A 141 0.37 4.62 -21.66
CA ILE A 141 1.21 3.55 -22.23
C ILE A 141 0.60 2.18 -21.92
N LEU A 142 0.18 1.95 -20.68
CA LEU A 142 -0.44 0.69 -20.27
C LEU A 142 -1.73 0.40 -21.06
N ILE A 143 -2.56 1.40 -21.32
CA ILE A 143 -3.77 1.25 -22.14
C ILE A 143 -3.40 0.85 -23.57
N GLN A 144 -2.37 1.46 -24.16
CA GLN A 144 -1.90 1.09 -25.50
C GLN A 144 -1.43 -0.37 -25.56
N GLU A 145 -0.66 -0.81 -24.55
CA GLU A 145 -0.23 -2.20 -24.43
C GLU A 145 -1.42 -3.16 -24.26
N ILE A 146 -2.44 -2.79 -23.48
CA ILE A 146 -3.66 -3.59 -23.31
C ILE A 146 -4.42 -3.73 -24.64
N ILE A 147 -4.62 -2.63 -25.38
CA ILE A 147 -5.31 -2.64 -26.68
C ILE A 147 -4.52 -3.47 -27.71
N ALA A 148 -3.19 -3.44 -27.66
CA ALA A 148 -2.36 -4.26 -28.54
C ALA A 148 -2.46 -5.76 -28.22
N LEU A 149 -2.59 -6.13 -26.93
CA LEU A 149 -2.76 -7.51 -26.49
C LEU A 149 -4.19 -8.04 -26.72
N MET A 150 -5.19 -7.18 -26.53
CA MET A 150 -6.60 -7.51 -26.69
C MET A 150 -7.29 -6.41 -27.51
N PRO A 151 -7.27 -6.52 -28.85
CA PRO A 151 -7.87 -5.52 -29.74
C PRO A 151 -9.38 -5.34 -29.55
N ASP A 152 -10.07 -6.38 -29.06
CA ASP A 152 -11.52 -6.40 -28.85
C ASP A 152 -11.94 -5.93 -27.44
N VAL A 153 -11.03 -5.31 -26.69
CA VAL A 153 -11.32 -4.79 -25.34
C VAL A 153 -12.38 -3.68 -25.39
N ASP A 154 -13.46 -3.83 -24.62
CA ASP A 154 -14.53 -2.82 -24.49
C ASP A 154 -14.37 -2.02 -23.19
N GLN A 155 -13.91 -2.69 -22.12
CA GLN A 155 -13.81 -2.09 -20.80
C GLN A 155 -12.48 -2.38 -20.10
N ILE A 156 -11.86 -1.34 -19.54
CA ILE A 156 -10.68 -1.47 -18.66
C ILE A 156 -11.01 -0.89 -17.29
N ILE A 157 -10.89 -1.70 -16.24
CA ILE A 157 -11.22 -1.32 -14.86
C ILE A 157 -9.94 -1.22 -14.03
N PHE A 158 -9.61 -0.03 -13.57
CA PHE A 158 -8.41 0.21 -12.76
C PHE A 158 -8.69 0.15 -11.25
N PHE A 159 -7.89 -0.63 -10.54
CA PHE A 159 -7.85 -0.72 -9.10
C PHE A 159 -6.50 -0.27 -8.57
N ARG A 160 -6.54 0.61 -7.55
CA ARG A 160 -5.35 0.98 -6.78
C ARG A 160 -5.37 0.27 -5.44
N MET A 161 -4.26 -0.37 -5.06
CA MET A 161 -4.14 -0.90 -3.70
C MET A 161 -4.02 0.26 -2.70
N VAL A 162 -5.05 0.46 -1.88
CA VAL A 162 -4.98 1.40 -0.76
C VAL A 162 -4.34 0.68 0.43
N LEU A 163 -3.07 0.99 0.71
CA LEU A 163 -2.45 0.59 1.97
C LEU A 163 -2.97 1.49 3.10
N PRO A 164 -3.38 0.93 4.25
CA PRO A 164 -3.80 1.73 5.39
C PRO A 164 -2.62 2.51 5.96
N VAL A 165 -2.67 3.84 5.86
CA VAL A 165 -1.62 4.75 6.35
C VAL A 165 -1.74 4.99 7.86
N SER A 166 -2.91 4.77 8.47
CA SER A 166 -3.21 5.37 9.78
C SER A 166 -2.71 4.60 11.02
N SER A 167 -2.27 3.35 10.89
CA SER A 167 -2.22 2.43 12.04
C SER A 167 -0.98 1.56 12.13
N ARG A 168 0.22 2.14 12.01
CA ARG A 168 1.46 1.43 12.38
C ARG A 168 1.87 1.82 13.80
N ILE A 169 1.52 0.98 14.78
CA ILE A 169 2.13 1.01 16.13
C ILE A 169 3.03 -0.21 16.20
N VAL A 170 4.32 0.02 16.45
CA VAL A 170 5.28 -1.05 16.70
C VAL A 170 5.47 -1.11 18.22
N ILE A 171 5.00 -2.20 18.83
CA ILE A 171 5.17 -2.46 20.25
C ILE A 171 6.38 -3.39 20.40
N SER A 172 7.50 -2.87 20.89
CA SER A 172 8.66 -3.68 21.26
C SER A 172 8.58 -4.06 22.73
N PHE A 173 8.69 -5.36 23.05
CA PHE A 173 8.87 -5.83 24.41
C PHE A 173 10.36 -5.93 24.70
N ASN A 174 10.87 -5.12 25.63
CA ASN A 174 12.11 -5.48 26.31
C ASN A 174 11.72 -6.48 27.41
N ILE A 175 12.16 -7.73 27.24
CA ILE A 175 12.09 -8.78 28.25
C ILE A 175 13.23 -8.52 29.24
#